data_AF-A0A6I3P3Y5-F1
#
_entry.id   AF-A0A6I3P3Y5-F1
#
_cell.length_a   1.000
_cell.length_b   1.000
_cell.length_c   1.000
_cell.angle_alpha   90.00
_cell.angle_beta   90.00
_cell.angle_gamma   90.00
#
_symmetry.space_group_name_H-M   'P 1'
#
loop_
_entity.id
_entity.type
_entity.pdbx_description
1 polymer ?
#
loop_
_entity_poly.entity_id
_entity_poly.type
_entity_poly.pdbx_seq_one_letter_code
_entity_poly.pdbx_strand_id
1 'polypeptide(L)'
;MNYFNNLFIVLMPVIVGALISIVPNMINKKIDNKNKLKEDNRNIKLQNYVELIDLLTIVLKNPGVNFEQIISKINIVNMIGSVEVVYTLNEYIQTWGGCASQEDQNTKYFQLLIAMRKDIGIDEGDLSKLSTIGLLDIQRVS
;
A
#
# COMPACT_ATOMS: atom_id res chain seq x y z
N MET A 1 21.41 -2.47 -63.35
CA MET A 1 21.15 -3.29 -62.15
C MET A 1 21.10 -2.36 -60.93
N ASN A 2 19.87 -1.98 -60.58
CA ASN A 2 19.36 -1.53 -59.27
C ASN A 2 20.19 -0.57 -58.40
N TYR A 3 20.20 0.72 -58.74
CA TYR A 3 20.50 1.82 -57.80
C TYR A 3 19.66 1.70 -56.50
N PHE A 4 18.41 1.26 -56.64
CA PHE A 4 17.51 0.96 -55.52
C PHE A 4 18.02 -0.17 -54.62
N ASN A 5 18.68 -1.21 -55.16
CA ASN A 5 19.23 -2.30 -54.35
C ASN A 5 20.44 -1.81 -53.53
N ASN A 6 21.32 -1.01 -54.13
CA ASN A 6 22.46 -0.44 -53.39
C ASN A 6 22.00 0.53 -52.29
N LEU A 7 20.97 1.34 -52.55
CA LEU A 7 20.40 2.23 -51.55
C LEU A 7 19.77 1.45 -50.38
N PHE A 8 19.06 0.36 -50.66
CA PHE A 8 18.49 -0.53 -49.63
C PHE A 8 19.58 -1.23 -48.80
N ILE A 9 20.65 -1.71 -49.43
CA ILE A 9 21.77 -2.39 -48.77
C ILE A 9 22.50 -1.45 -47.80
N VAL A 10 22.60 -0.16 -48.12
CA VAL A 10 23.26 0.84 -47.26
C VAL A 10 22.35 1.33 -46.12
N LEU A 11 21.05 1.47 -46.37
CA LEU A 11 20.11 2.00 -45.36
C LEU A 11 19.63 0.94 -44.34
N MET A 12 19.54 -0.34 -44.74
CA MET A 12 19.11 -1.43 -43.86
C MET A 12 19.93 -1.53 -42.56
N PRO A 13 21.28 -1.54 -42.58
CA PRO A 13 22.09 -1.58 -41.36
C PRO A 13 21.86 -0.39 -40.43
N VAL A 14 21.64 0.81 -40.99
CA VAL A 14 21.38 2.04 -40.21
C VAL A 14 20.01 1.97 -39.53
N ILE A 15 18.98 1.54 -40.26
CA ILE A 15 17.63 1.37 -39.74
C ILE A 15 17.59 0.28 -38.66
N VAL A 16 18.25 -0.86 -38.92
CA VAL A 16 18.34 -1.98 -37.98
C VAL A 16 19.11 -1.58 -36.72
N GLY A 17 20.25 -0.88 -36.87
CA GLY A 17 21.03 -0.36 -35.74
C GLY A 17 20.24 0.62 -34.87
N ALA A 18 19.50 1.55 -35.49
CA ALA A 18 18.63 2.49 -34.78
C ALA A 18 17.49 1.77 -34.04
N LEU A 19 16.83 0.78 -34.67
CA LEU A 19 15.77 0.00 -34.03
C LEU A 19 16.28 -0.81 -32.82
N ILE A 20 17.45 -1.45 -32.96
CA ILE A 20 18.08 -2.23 -31.88
C ILE A 20 18.41 -1.34 -30.67
N SER A 21 18.74 -0.07 -30.89
CA SER A 21 18.98 0.91 -29.83
C SER A 21 17.69 1.40 -29.15
N ILE A 22 16.61 1.62 -29.91
CA ILE A 22 15.39 2.26 -29.42
C ILE A 22 14.50 1.30 -28.64
N VAL A 23 14.33 0.05 -29.12
CA VAL A 23 13.37 -0.90 -28.54
C VAL A 23 13.70 -1.27 -27.08
N PRO A 24 14.94 -1.66 -26.72
CA PRO A 24 15.30 -1.95 -25.33
C PRO A 24 15.15 -0.72 -24.42
N ASN A 25 15.49 0.48 -24.92
CA ASN A 25 15.38 1.71 -24.15
C ASN A 25 13.92 2.07 -23.81
N MET A 26 12.99 1.86 -24.76
CA MET A 26 11.55 2.05 -24.52
C MET A 26 10.98 1.02 -23.55
N ILE A 27 11.42 -0.24 -23.63
CA ILE A 27 11.01 -1.31 -22.71
C ILE A 27 11.51 -1.00 -21.30
N ASN A 28 12.80 -0.67 -21.15
CA ASN A 28 13.40 -0.32 -19.85
C ASN A 28 12.70 0.89 -19.23
N LYS A 29 12.47 1.96 -19.99
CA LYS A 29 11.73 3.14 -19.52
C LYS A 29 10.31 2.82 -19.05
N LYS A 30 9.62 1.87 -19.71
CA LYS A 30 8.28 1.42 -19.31
C LYS A 30 8.33 0.59 -18.02
N ILE A 31 9.35 -0.24 -17.84
CA ILE A 31 9.58 -1.00 -16.62
C ILE A 31 9.89 -0.06 -15.45
N ASP A 32 10.78 0.91 -15.65
CA ASP A 32 11.15 1.90 -14.63
C ASP A 32 9.94 2.74 -14.19
N ASN A 33 9.13 3.21 -15.14
CA ASN A 33 7.90 3.94 -14.83
C ASN A 33 6.89 3.08 -14.05
N LYS A 34 6.76 1.79 -14.39
CA LYS A 34 5.87 0.88 -13.67
C LYS A 34 6.36 0.61 -12.25
N ASN A 35 7.67 0.47 -12.07
CA ASN A 35 8.28 0.28 -10.76
C ASN A 35 8.10 1.53 -9.90
N LYS A 36 8.32 2.72 -10.48
CA LYS A 36 8.08 4.00 -9.81
C LYS A 36 6.62 4.16 -9.38
N LEU A 37 5.66 3.87 -10.25
CA LEU A 37 4.22 3.90 -9.90
C LEU A 37 3.88 2.94 -8.76
N LYS A 38 4.47 1.74 -8.73
CA LYS A 38 4.29 0.79 -7.63
C LYS A 38 4.86 1.33 -6.33
N GLU A 39 6.04 1.95 -6.39
CA GLU A 39 6.70 2.54 -5.23
C GLU A 39 5.94 3.75 -4.70
N ASP A 40 5.49 4.64 -5.59
CA ASP A 40 4.63 5.79 -5.24
C ASP A 40 3.33 5.32 -4.57
N ASN A 41 2.66 4.31 -5.15
CA ASN A 41 1.45 3.74 -4.54
C ASN A 41 1.73 3.09 -3.17
N ARG A 42 2.85 2.39 -3.03
CA ARG A 42 3.28 1.82 -1.74
C ARG A 42 3.53 2.91 -0.70
N ASN A 43 4.17 4.00 -1.08
CA ASN A 43 4.45 5.13 -0.19
C ASN A 43 3.17 5.85 0.23
N ILE A 44 2.24 6.08 -0.69
CA ILE A 44 0.91 6.66 -0.38
C ILE A 44 0.16 5.78 0.61
N LYS A 45 0.14 4.45 0.40
CA LYS A 45 -0.49 3.51 1.32
C LYS A 45 0.18 3.55 2.69
N LEU A 46 1.51 3.47 2.75
CA LEU A 46 2.27 3.51 3.99
C LEU A 46 1.96 4.78 4.81
N GLN A 47 2.01 5.96 4.17
CA GLN A 47 1.68 7.23 4.84
C GLN A 47 0.26 7.21 5.42
N ASN A 48 -0.73 6.79 4.63
CA ASN A 48 -2.12 6.75 5.10
C ASN A 48 -2.37 5.71 6.19
N TYR A 49 -1.66 4.58 6.17
CA TYR A 49 -1.77 3.54 7.21
C TYR A 49 -1.15 4.00 8.53
N VAL A 50 0.01 4.66 8.48
CA VAL A 50 0.63 5.26 9.68
C VAL A 50 -0.29 6.33 10.28
N GLU A 51 -0.78 7.25 9.46
CA GLU A 51 -1.71 8.30 9.93
C GLU A 51 -3.00 7.73 10.51
N LEU A 52 -3.54 6.65 9.90
CA LEU A 52 -4.71 5.97 10.46
C LEU A 52 -4.38 5.37 11.84
N ILE A 53 -3.29 4.62 11.97
CA ILE A 53 -2.87 4.01 13.25
C ILE A 53 -2.71 5.07 14.35
N ASP A 54 -2.09 6.21 14.02
CA ASP A 54 -1.93 7.32 14.95
C ASP A 54 -3.30 7.88 15.39
N LEU A 55 -4.20 8.12 14.44
CA LEU A 55 -5.56 8.61 14.75
C LEU A 55 -6.37 7.61 15.58
N LEU A 56 -6.29 6.31 15.28
CA LEU A 56 -6.94 5.26 16.08
C LEU A 56 -6.45 5.33 17.53
N THR A 57 -5.13 5.41 17.73
CA THR A 57 -4.52 5.49 19.06
C THR A 57 -4.96 6.73 19.84
N ILE A 58 -5.09 7.88 19.16
CA ILE A 58 -5.49 9.15 19.78
C ILE A 58 -6.98 9.14 20.14
N VAL A 59 -7.87 8.68 19.25
CA VAL A 59 -9.32 8.62 19.51
C VAL A 59 -9.65 7.73 20.71
N LEU A 60 -8.88 6.66 20.92
CA LEU A 60 -9.08 5.73 22.04
C LEU A 60 -8.61 6.30 23.39
N LYS A 61 -7.58 7.15 23.37
CA LYS A 61 -7.02 7.79 24.57
C LYS A 61 -7.66 9.14 24.93
N ASN A 62 -8.25 9.83 23.95
CA ASN A 62 -8.83 11.15 24.12
C ASN A 62 -10.19 11.23 23.39
N PRO A 63 -11.32 11.08 24.10
CA PRO A 63 -12.66 11.14 23.49
C PRO A 63 -13.03 12.52 22.92
N GLY A 64 -12.24 13.57 23.17
CA GLY A 64 -12.41 14.93 22.62
C GLY A 64 -11.79 15.14 21.23
N VAL A 65 -11.26 14.09 20.59
CA VAL A 65 -10.65 14.16 19.26
C VAL A 65 -11.71 14.35 18.19
N ASN A 66 -11.37 15.12 17.15
CA ASN A 66 -12.26 15.38 16.02
C ASN A 66 -12.56 14.06 15.26
N PHE A 67 -13.74 13.49 15.53
CA PHE A 67 -14.27 12.30 14.88
C PHE A 67 -14.33 12.41 13.35
N GLU A 68 -14.41 13.62 12.79
CA GLU A 68 -14.40 13.83 11.34
C GLU A 68 -13.04 13.45 10.72
N GLN A 69 -11.93 13.67 11.45
CA GLN A 69 -10.60 13.34 10.95
C GLN A 69 -10.39 11.83 10.82
N ILE A 70 -10.82 11.05 11.81
CA ILE A 70 -10.72 9.59 11.77
C ILE A 70 -11.65 9.01 10.71
N ILE A 71 -12.88 9.53 10.56
CA ILE A 71 -13.81 9.10 9.51
C ILE A 71 -13.25 9.41 8.12
N SER A 72 -12.72 10.62 7.92
CA SER A 72 -12.08 10.99 6.66
C SER A 72 -10.91 10.05 6.32
N LYS A 73 -10.07 9.73 7.30
CA LYS A 73 -8.95 8.82 7.09
C LYS A 73 -9.38 7.38 6.80
N ILE A 74 -10.42 6.87 7.49
CA ILE A 74 -11.02 5.56 7.19
C ILE A 74 -11.51 5.51 5.75
N ASN A 75 -12.19 6.55 5.27
CA ASN A 75 -12.66 6.61 3.89
C ASN A 75 -11.51 6.60 2.87
N ILE A 76 -10.42 7.31 3.15
CA ILE A 76 -9.21 7.25 2.30
C ILE A 76 -8.65 5.82 2.25
N VAL A 77 -8.52 5.16 3.40
CA VAL A 77 -8.03 3.78 3.47
C VAL A 77 -8.97 2.80 2.74
N ASN A 78 -10.29 2.99 2.83
CA ASN A 78 -11.27 2.20 2.08
C ASN A 78 -11.11 2.33 0.56
N MET A 79 -10.60 3.47 0.05
CA MET A 79 -10.37 3.67 -1.38
C MET A 79 -9.04 3.09 -1.87
N ILE A 80 -7.98 3.16 -1.06
CA ILE A 80 -6.62 2.82 -1.51
C ILE A 80 -6.16 1.43 -1.05
N GLY A 81 -6.76 0.88 0.00
CA GLY A 81 -6.32 -0.36 0.60
C GLY A 81 -6.74 -1.60 -0.18
N SER A 82 -6.06 -2.72 0.07
CA SER A 82 -6.54 -4.01 -0.41
C SER A 82 -7.88 -4.37 0.23
N VAL A 83 -8.61 -5.29 -0.41
CA VAL A 83 -9.86 -5.85 0.13
C VAL A 83 -9.67 -6.39 1.54
N GLU A 84 -8.52 -7.01 1.83
CA GLU A 84 -8.18 -7.54 3.15
C GLU A 84 -8.02 -6.44 4.20
N VAL A 85 -7.38 -5.32 3.85
CA VAL A 85 -7.27 -4.14 4.72
C VAL A 85 -8.65 -3.55 5.02
N VAL A 86 -9.49 -3.38 3.99
CA VAL A 86 -10.84 -2.82 4.16
C VAL A 86 -11.70 -3.71 5.05
N TYR A 87 -11.65 -5.02 4.84
CA TYR A 87 -12.38 -6.00 5.64
C TYR A 87 -11.96 -5.97 7.12
N THR A 88 -10.65 -6.08 7.38
CA THR A 88 -10.12 -6.09 8.76
C THR A 88 -10.30 -4.75 9.46
N LEU A 89 -10.25 -3.63 8.74
CA LEU A 89 -10.55 -2.30 9.29
C LEU A 89 -12.00 -2.22 9.76
N ASN A 90 -12.93 -2.72 8.95
CA ASN A 90 -14.34 -2.75 9.31
C ASN A 90 -14.61 -3.66 10.52
N GLU A 91 -14.00 -4.84 10.58
CA GLU A 91 -14.09 -5.72 11.75
C GLU A 91 -13.56 -5.03 13.02
N TYR A 92 -12.45 -4.31 12.93
CA TYR A 92 -11.92 -3.56 14.06
C TYR A 92 -12.86 -2.42 14.50
N ILE A 93 -13.41 -1.65 13.57
CA ILE A 93 -14.36 -0.56 13.88
C ILE A 93 -15.63 -1.11 14.55
N GLN A 94 -16.09 -2.30 14.17
CA GLN A 94 -17.26 -2.95 14.80
C GLN A 94 -17.06 -3.27 16.29
N THR A 95 -15.82 -3.37 16.76
CA THR A 95 -15.52 -3.54 18.19
C THR A 95 -15.73 -2.26 18.99
N TRP A 96 -15.86 -1.12 18.33
CA TRP A 96 -16.09 0.17 19.00
C TRP A 96 -17.51 0.22 19.56
N GLY A 97 -17.71 0.97 20.64
CA GLY A 97 -19.03 1.12 21.25
C GLY A 97 -19.28 0.26 22.50
N GLY A 98 -18.30 -0.54 22.94
CA GLY A 98 -18.32 -1.20 24.26
C GLY A 98 -19.04 -2.55 24.34
N CYS A 99 -19.49 -3.09 23.21
CA CYS A 99 -20.10 -4.43 23.14
C CYS A 99 -19.07 -5.55 23.00
N ALA A 100 -17.85 -5.24 22.55
CA ALA A 100 -16.75 -6.20 22.40
C ALA A 100 -15.83 -6.22 23.62
N SER A 101 -15.20 -7.36 23.88
CA SER A 101 -14.17 -7.46 24.92
C SER A 101 -12.89 -6.76 24.46
N GLN A 102 -12.05 -6.35 25.43
CA GLN A 102 -10.73 -5.79 25.15
C GLN A 102 -9.85 -6.75 24.32
N GLU A 103 -9.95 -8.04 24.61
CA GLU A 103 -9.23 -9.10 23.90
C GLU A 103 -9.67 -9.20 22.43
N ASP A 104 -10.97 -9.12 22.17
CA ASP A 104 -11.52 -9.13 20.81
C ASP A 104 -11.09 -7.87 20.04
N GLN A 105 -11.19 -6.69 20.66
CA GLN A 105 -10.71 -5.43 20.07
C GLN A 105 -9.21 -5.48 19.72
N ASN A 106 -8.37 -5.96 20.65
CA ASN A 106 -6.92 -6.11 20.43
C ASN A 106 -6.62 -7.13 19.32
N THR A 107 -7.38 -8.23 19.25
CA THR A 107 -7.26 -9.24 18.20
C THR A 107 -7.59 -8.67 16.82
N LYS A 108 -8.71 -7.95 16.70
CA LYS A 108 -9.11 -7.30 15.43
C LYS A 108 -8.13 -6.20 15.02
N TYR A 109 -7.60 -5.45 15.97
CA TYR A 109 -6.55 -4.46 15.70
C TYR A 109 -5.27 -5.13 15.17
N PHE A 110 -4.86 -6.25 15.76
CA PHE A 110 -3.69 -6.99 15.31
C PHE A 110 -3.88 -7.54 13.88
N GLN A 111 -5.06 -8.06 13.56
CA GLN A 111 -5.42 -8.51 12.21
C GLN A 111 -5.34 -7.37 11.19
N LEU A 112 -5.80 -6.18 11.54
CA LEU A 112 -5.67 -4.98 10.70
C LEU A 112 -4.20 -4.62 10.41
N LEU A 113 -3.33 -4.66 11.42
CA LEU A 113 -1.90 -4.38 11.26
C LEU A 113 -1.22 -5.38 10.30
N ILE A 114 -1.59 -6.66 10.39
CA ILE A 114 -1.09 -7.70 9.47
C ILE A 114 -1.54 -7.40 8.04
N ALA A 115 -2.82 -7.13 7.84
CA ALA A 115 -3.37 -6.84 6.52
C ALA A 115 -2.69 -5.62 5.87
N MET A 116 -2.46 -4.54 6.64
CA MET A 116 -1.78 -3.33 6.16
C MET A 116 -0.34 -3.62 5.72
N ARG A 117 0.42 -4.39 6.52
CA ARG A 117 1.82 -4.75 6.22
C ARG A 117 1.92 -5.59 4.94
N LYS A 118 1.05 -6.58 4.82
CA LYS A 118 0.94 -7.42 3.62
C LYS A 118 0.62 -6.58 2.38
N ASP A 119 -0.31 -5.64 2.50
CA ASP A 119 -0.73 -4.78 1.38
C ASP A 119 0.38 -3.83 0.89
N ILE A 120 1.31 -3.42 1.75
CA ILE A 120 2.49 -2.63 1.36
C ILE A 120 3.73 -3.48 1.05
N GLY A 121 3.58 -4.81 0.96
CA GLY A 121 4.66 -5.73 0.61
C GLY A 121 5.79 -5.77 1.65
N ILE A 122 5.48 -5.57 2.93
CA ILE A 122 6.40 -5.94 4.02
C ILE A 122 6.25 -7.45 4.19
N ASP A 123 7.31 -8.16 3.80
CA ASP A 123 7.39 -9.63 3.73
C ASP A 123 6.96 -10.31 5.04
N GLU A 124 6.37 -11.50 4.90
CA GLU A 124 5.80 -12.39 5.93
C GLU A 124 6.85 -12.98 6.89
N GLY A 125 7.89 -12.22 7.25
CA GLY A 125 8.79 -12.58 8.32
C GLY A 125 7.98 -12.84 9.59
N ASP A 126 8.17 -14.05 10.15
CA ASP A 126 7.48 -14.63 11.31
C ASP A 126 6.58 -13.64 12.08
N LEU A 127 5.37 -13.42 11.56
CA LEU A 127 4.38 -12.50 12.13
C LEU A 127 4.05 -12.87 13.58
N SER A 128 4.37 -14.11 13.99
CA SER A 128 4.30 -14.58 15.38
C SER A 128 5.22 -13.78 16.32
N LYS A 129 6.31 -13.17 15.83
CA LYS A 129 7.19 -12.27 16.61
C LYS A 129 6.64 -10.85 16.74
N LEU A 130 5.61 -10.48 15.97
CA LEU A 130 4.93 -9.20 16.12
C LEU A 130 3.91 -9.19 17.25
N SER A 131 3.55 -10.37 17.76
CA SER A 131 2.70 -10.56 18.94
C SER A 131 3.18 -9.79 20.18
N THR A 132 4.42 -9.26 20.16
CA THR A 132 5.02 -8.53 21.27
C THR A 132 5.29 -7.05 21.00
N ILE A 133 5.27 -6.58 19.74
CA ILE A 133 5.79 -5.23 19.38
C ILE A 133 4.67 -4.27 18.92
N GLY A 134 3.50 -4.78 18.53
CA GLY A 134 2.40 -3.95 17.99
C GLY A 134 1.16 -3.82 18.88
N LEU A 135 1.07 -4.58 19.97
CA LEU A 135 -0.07 -4.54 20.88
C LEU A 135 0.11 -3.35 21.84
N LEU A 136 -0.29 -2.16 21.40
CA LEU A 136 -0.71 -1.15 22.35
C LEU A 136 -1.98 -1.68 23.00
N ASP A 137 -2.02 -1.78 24.33
CA ASP A 137 -3.28 -2.07 25.02
C ASP A 137 -4.25 -0.93 24.73
N ILE A 138 -5.28 -1.22 23.93
CA ILE A 138 -6.26 -0.24 23.49
C ILE A 138 -7.31 -0.04 24.58
N GLN A 139 -6.95 0.62 25.67
CA GLN A 139 -7.93 0.91 26.71
C GLN A 139 -8.78 2.11 26.30
N ARG A 140 -10.09 1.90 26.19
CA ARG A 140 -11.05 3.02 26.15
C ARG A 140 -11.11 3.61 27.56
N VAL A 141 -10.68 4.85 27.72
CA VAL A 141 -10.85 5.59 28.98
C VAL A 141 -12.34 5.90 29.12
N SER A 142 -12.99 5.28 30.10
CA SER A 142 -14.39 5.55 30.50
C SER A 142 -14.51 6.85 31.26
#